data_AF-A0A7L1TH90-F1
#
_entry.id   AF-A0A7L1TH90-F1
#
_cell.length_a   1.000
_cell.length_b   1.000
_cell.length_c   1.000
_cell.angle_alpha   90.00
_cell.angle_beta   90.00
_cell.angle_gamma   90.00
#
_symmetry.space_group_name_H-M   'P 1'
#
loop_
_entity.id
_entity.type
_entity.pdbx_description
1 polymer ?
#
loop_
_entity_poly.entity_id
_entity_poly.type
_entity_poly.pdbx_seq_one_letter_code
_entity_poly.pdbx_strand_id
1 'polypeptide(L)'
;RLAPDTRLNPHRSLLGTGNYDVNVIMAALQSLELAAVWWDKRRSLERLVLGQILGFILNVPSNVSLGFVALPLRRKHWLAVRQIRGTYYNLDSKLRAPVAIGGEVELRAFLRDFLTQGLCEVFLVVPRAVEESGAWL
;
A
#
# COMPACT_ATOMS: atom_id res chain seq x y z
N ARG A 1 0.84 -1.57 -22.79
CA ARG A 1 -0.50 -1.41 -23.40
C ARG A 1 -1.34 -2.59 -22.93
N LEU A 2 -2.23 -2.39 -21.95
CA LEU A 2 -3.07 -3.48 -21.41
C LEU A 2 -4.38 -3.49 -22.22
N ALA A 3 -4.47 -4.43 -23.18
CA ALA A 3 -5.59 -4.84 -24.04
C ALA A 3 -6.44 -3.72 -24.72
N PRO A 4 -6.32 -3.52 -26.06
CA PRO A 4 -7.12 -2.50 -26.76
C PRO A 4 -8.56 -2.90 -27.11
N ASP A 5 -8.94 -4.19 -27.07
CA ASP A 5 -10.15 -4.63 -27.80
C ASP A 5 -11.10 -5.56 -27.01
N THR A 6 -11.48 -5.19 -25.78
CA THR A 6 -12.62 -5.83 -25.11
C THR A 6 -13.54 -4.79 -24.48
N ARG A 7 -14.81 -4.77 -24.93
CA ARG A 7 -15.86 -3.85 -24.46
C ARG A 7 -16.24 -4.01 -22.97
N LEU A 8 -15.64 -4.98 -22.28
CA LEU A 8 -15.73 -5.20 -20.84
C LEU A 8 -14.30 -5.36 -20.33
N ASN A 9 -13.81 -4.38 -19.57
CA ASN A 9 -12.48 -4.42 -18.98
C ASN A 9 -12.53 -5.27 -17.70
N PRO A 10 -11.93 -6.49 -17.66
CA PRO A 10 -11.97 -7.36 -16.49
C PRO A 10 -11.21 -6.77 -15.28
N HIS A 11 -10.47 -5.68 -15.48
CA HIS A 11 -9.76 -4.94 -14.43
C HIS A 11 -10.53 -3.69 -13.96
N ARG A 12 -11.79 -3.51 -14.36
CA ARG A 12 -12.65 -2.40 -13.95
C ARG A 12 -13.93 -2.96 -13.36
N SER A 13 -14.21 -2.70 -12.08
CA SER A 13 -15.53 -3.00 -11.52
C SER A 13 -16.61 -2.27 -12.34
N LEU A 14 -17.68 -2.99 -12.69
CA LEU A 14 -18.84 -2.51 -13.46
C LEU A 14 -19.53 -1.26 -12.88
N LEU A 15 -19.20 -0.88 -11.63
CA LEU A 15 -19.74 0.28 -10.92
C LEU A 15 -18.75 1.46 -10.80
N GLY A 16 -17.59 1.44 -11.49
CA GLY A 16 -16.63 2.54 -11.45
C GLY A 16 -15.86 2.69 -10.13
N THR A 17 -16.04 1.77 -9.18
CA THR A 17 -15.27 1.72 -7.94
C THR A 17 -13.92 1.07 -8.20
N GLY A 18 -12.85 1.87 -8.20
CA GLY A 18 -11.47 1.50 -8.53
C GLY A 18 -10.87 0.37 -7.67
N ASN A 19 -11.31 -0.86 -7.88
CA ASN A 19 -10.74 -2.06 -7.31
C ASN A 19 -9.57 -2.52 -8.19
N TYR A 20 -8.55 -1.68 -8.28
CA TYR A 20 -7.37 -1.96 -9.09
C TYR A 20 -6.54 -3.06 -8.44
N ASP A 21 -6.15 -4.03 -9.27
CA ASP A 21 -5.20 -5.07 -8.89
C ASP A 21 -3.81 -4.45 -8.63
N VAL A 22 -3.00 -5.12 -7.80
CA VAL A 22 -1.63 -4.68 -7.47
C VAL A 22 -0.77 -4.46 -8.73
N ASN A 23 -1.02 -5.21 -9.80
CA ASN A 23 -0.30 -5.07 -11.07
C ASN A 23 -0.45 -3.67 -11.69
N VAL A 24 -1.57 -2.99 -11.47
CA VAL A 24 -1.78 -1.62 -11.94
C VAL A 24 -0.88 -0.65 -11.16
N ILE A 25 -0.75 -0.86 -9.85
CA ILE A 25 0.14 -0.07 -8.98
C ILE A 25 1.60 -0.30 -9.41
N MET A 26 2.00 -1.56 -9.63
CA MET A 26 3.35 -1.90 -10.08
C MET A 26 3.68 -1.25 -11.43
N ALA A 27 2.78 -1.33 -12.41
CA ALA A 27 2.98 -0.70 -13.72
C ALA A 27 3.08 0.83 -13.64
N ALA A 28 2.28 1.46 -12.77
CA ALA A 28 2.34 2.91 -12.56
C ALA A 28 3.68 3.33 -11.92
N LEU A 29 4.13 2.61 -10.90
CA LEU A 29 5.43 2.86 -10.27
C LEU A 29 6.59 2.66 -11.24
N GLN A 30 6.53 1.61 -12.06
CA GLN A 30 7.57 1.31 -13.04
C GLN A 30 7.72 2.44 -14.07
N SER A 31 6.62 3.10 -14.47
CA SER A 31 6.67 4.26 -15.38
C SER A 31 7.42 5.48 -14.79
N LEU A 32 7.70 5.45 -13.49
CA LEU A 32 8.40 6.50 -12.74
C LEU A 32 9.78 6.04 -12.22
N GLU A 33 10.33 4.94 -12.76
CA GLU A 33 11.59 4.31 -12.28
C GLU A 33 11.53 3.91 -10.79
N LEU A 34 10.33 3.57 -10.32
CA LEU A 34 10.07 3.02 -8.99
C LEU A 34 9.60 1.57 -9.08
N ALA A 35 9.71 0.87 -7.97
CA ALA A 35 9.27 -0.50 -7.81
C ALA A 35 8.43 -0.67 -6.55
N ALA A 36 7.54 -1.67 -6.56
CA ALA A 36 6.82 -2.13 -5.38
C ALA A 36 7.32 -3.52 -4.99
N VAL A 37 8.11 -3.59 -3.93
CA VAL A 37 8.63 -4.84 -3.39
C VAL A 37 7.64 -5.41 -2.38
N TRP A 38 7.22 -6.66 -2.56
CA TRP A 38 6.36 -7.34 -1.60
C TRP A 38 7.15 -7.69 -0.33
N TRP A 39 6.70 -7.17 0.82
CA TRP A 39 7.30 -7.51 2.10
C TRP A 39 6.89 -8.90 2.59
N ASP A 40 7.87 -9.76 2.87
CA ASP A 40 7.63 -11.06 3.52
C ASP A 40 7.31 -10.85 5.00
N LYS A 41 6.03 -10.97 5.37
CA LYS A 41 5.53 -10.81 6.74
C LYS A 41 6.16 -11.71 7.80
N ARG A 42 6.89 -12.75 7.38
CA ARG A 42 7.65 -13.64 8.30
C ARG A 42 8.98 -13.02 8.74
N ARG A 43 9.44 -11.96 8.08
CA ARG A 43 10.68 -11.25 8.41
C ARG A 43 10.43 -10.14 9.43
N SER A 44 11.44 -9.88 10.26
CA SER A 44 11.40 -8.74 11.19
C SER A 44 11.46 -7.41 10.44
N LEU A 45 10.58 -6.48 10.80
CA LEU A 45 10.57 -5.10 10.28
C LEU A 45 11.85 -4.32 10.65
N GLU A 46 12.62 -4.78 11.63
CA GLU A 46 13.91 -4.18 11.98
C GLU A 46 14.96 -4.33 10.88
N ARG A 47 14.76 -5.26 9.94
CA ARG A 47 15.64 -5.44 8.79
C ARG A 47 15.42 -4.40 7.70
N LEU A 48 14.35 -3.61 7.77
CA LEU A 48 14.08 -2.60 6.76
C LEU A 48 15.06 -1.44 6.88
N VAL A 49 15.77 -1.15 5.80
CA VAL A 49 16.58 0.05 5.65
C VAL A 49 15.67 1.20 5.22
N LEU A 50 14.99 1.82 6.19
CA LEU A 50 13.93 2.82 5.94
C LEU A 50 14.40 4.01 5.09
N GLY A 51 15.67 4.41 5.18
CA GLY A 51 16.23 5.48 4.35
C GLY A 51 16.27 5.18 2.85
N GLN A 52 16.17 3.91 2.45
CA GLN A 52 16.10 3.49 1.04
C GLN A 52 14.66 3.34 0.53
N ILE A 53 13.67 3.53 1.40
CA ILE A 53 12.25 3.31 1.10
C ILE A 53 11.53 4.67 1.01
N LEU A 54 10.92 4.94 -0.15
CA LEU A 54 10.19 6.19 -0.38
C LEU A 54 8.85 6.23 0.37
N GLY A 55 8.25 5.07 0.58
CA GLY A 55 6.98 4.91 1.28
C GLY A 55 6.47 3.48 1.21
N PHE A 56 5.26 3.28 1.70
CA PHE A 56 4.62 1.98 1.79
C PHE A 56 3.22 2.06 1.18
N ILE A 57 2.82 0.95 0.56
CA ILE A 57 1.45 0.74 0.11
C ILE A 57 0.95 -0.50 0.84
N LEU A 58 -0.17 -0.37 1.57
CA LEU A 58 -0.75 -1.46 2.33
C LEU A 58 -2.08 -1.85 1.69
N ASN A 59 -2.34 -3.16 1.61
CA ASN A 59 -3.63 -3.72 1.28
C ASN A 59 -4.27 -4.26 2.54
N VAL A 60 -5.27 -3.55 3.07
CA VAL A 60 -5.88 -3.85 4.37
C VAL A 60 -7.34 -4.29 4.19
N PRO A 61 -7.86 -5.16 5.07
CA PRO A 61 -9.29 -5.42 5.11
C PRO A 61 -10.02 -4.16 5.56
N SER A 62 -11.15 -3.86 4.95
CA SER A 62 -11.92 -2.68 5.28
C SER A 62 -13.41 -2.91 5.16
N ASN A 63 -14.16 -2.44 6.15
CA ASN A 63 -15.61 -2.55 6.16
C ASN A 63 -16.23 -1.65 5.07
N VAL A 64 -17.31 -2.13 4.49
CA VAL A 64 -18.16 -1.33 3.60
C VAL A 64 -19.23 -0.65 4.45
N SER A 65 -19.38 0.66 4.29
CA SER A 65 -20.51 1.41 4.86
C SER A 65 -21.48 1.83 3.77
N LEU A 66 -22.78 1.75 4.06
CA LEU A 66 -23.86 2.34 3.27
C LEU A 66 -24.54 3.39 4.15
N GLY A 67 -24.24 4.67 3.91
CA GLY A 67 -24.61 5.75 4.83
C GLY A 67 -23.99 5.53 6.22
N PHE A 68 -24.85 5.48 7.23
CA PHE A 68 -24.48 5.25 8.64
C PHE A 68 -24.45 3.76 9.04
N VAL A 69 -24.80 2.84 8.14
CA VAL A 69 -24.82 1.40 8.43
C VAL A 69 -23.53 0.75 7.93
N ALA A 70 -22.82 0.07 8.83
CA ALA A 70 -21.70 -0.82 8.47
C ALA A 70 -22.26 -2.17 7.98
N LEU A 71 -21.93 -2.54 6.76
CA LEU A 71 -22.31 -3.84 6.20
C LEU A 71 -21.31 -4.91 6.68
N PRO A 72 -21.76 -6.16 6.89
CA PRO A 72 -20.89 -7.27 7.28
C PRO A 72 -20.03 -7.80 6.12
N LEU A 73 -19.65 -6.92 5.18
CA LEU A 73 -18.80 -7.23 4.04
C LEU A 73 -17.45 -6.53 4.20
N ARG A 74 -16.38 -7.31 4.15
CA ARG A 74 -15.01 -6.81 4.10
C ARG A 74 -14.54 -6.75 2.66
N ARG A 75 -14.05 -5.58 2.24
CA ARG A 75 -13.35 -5.40 0.97
C ARG A 75 -11.89 -5.05 1.23
N LYS A 76 -11.04 -5.33 0.25
CA LYS A 76 -9.67 -4.84 0.23
C LYS A 76 -9.67 -3.32 0.07
N HIS A 77 -8.70 -2.67 0.71
CA HIS A 77 -8.53 -1.23 0.67
C HIS A 77 -7.04 -0.90 0.62
N TRP A 78 -6.69 -0.05 -0.33
CA TRP A 78 -5.32 0.42 -0.48
C TRP A 78 -5.13 1.71 0.33
N LEU A 79 -4.12 1.73 1.19
CA LEU A 79 -3.66 2.95 1.85
C LEU A 79 -2.17 3.15 1.64
N ALA A 80 -1.74 4.40 1.67
CA ALA A 80 -0.34 4.77 1.52
C ALA A 80 0.21 5.31 2.85
N VAL A 81 1.48 5.04 3.11
CA VAL A 81 2.26 5.64 4.18
C VAL A 81 3.50 6.28 3.59
N ARG A 82 3.80 7.52 3.98
CA ARG A 82 4.98 8.23 3.47
C ARG A 82 5.59 9.14 4.53
N GLN A 83 6.92 9.24 4.52
CA GLN A 83 7.64 10.23 5.29
C GLN A 83 7.58 11.60 4.60
N ILE A 84 7.22 12.63 5.36
CA ILE A 84 7.20 14.02 4.93
C ILE A 84 7.90 14.82 6.02
N ARG A 85 9.03 15.45 5.68
CA ARG A 85 9.83 16.28 6.63
C ARG A 85 10.18 15.54 7.94
N GLY A 86 10.55 14.27 7.85
CA GLY A 86 10.97 13.47 9.00
C GLY A 86 9.86 12.68 9.70
N THR A 87 8.58 13.01 9.46
CA THR A 87 7.44 12.33 10.08
C THR A 87 6.72 11.44 9.08
N TYR A 88 6.41 10.21 9.46
CA TYR A 88 5.56 9.31 8.69
C TYR A 88 4.08 9.66 8.88
N TYR A 89 3.33 9.64 7.79
CA TYR A 89 1.89 9.90 7.79
C TYR A 89 1.13 8.73 7.20
N ASN A 90 -0.01 8.41 7.82
CA ASN A 90 -1.06 7.61 7.22
C ASN A 90 -1.85 8.50 6.25
N LEU A 91 -1.79 8.15 4.97
CA LEU A 91 -2.44 8.84 3.86
C LEU A 91 -3.64 8.05 3.33
N ASP A 92 -4.31 7.28 4.20
CA ASP A 92 -5.55 6.61 3.87
C ASP A 92 -6.61 7.61 3.38
N SER A 93 -7.07 7.40 2.13
CA SER A 93 -8.14 8.18 1.50
C SER A 93 -9.48 8.20 2.24
N LYS A 94 -9.70 7.31 3.22
CA LYS A 94 -10.88 7.30 4.09
C LYS A 94 -10.78 8.27 5.26
N LEU A 95 -9.58 8.76 5.57
CA LEU A 95 -9.37 9.76 6.61
C LEU A 95 -9.78 11.15 6.08
N ARG A 96 -10.26 12.01 6.98
CA ARG A 96 -10.58 13.40 6.62
C ARG A 96 -9.33 14.23 6.27
N ALA A 97 -8.18 13.84 6.81
CA ALA A 97 -6.88 14.46 6.59
C ALA A 97 -5.76 13.44 6.88
N PRO A 98 -4.52 13.68 6.40
CA PRO A 98 -3.34 12.90 6.79
C PRO A 98 -3.20 12.80 8.31
N VAL A 99 -2.97 11.60 8.84
CA VAL A 99 -2.75 11.37 10.27
C VAL A 99 -1.28 11.06 10.49
N ALA A 100 -0.63 11.80 11.40
CA ALA A 100 0.75 11.55 11.76
C ALA A 100 0.87 10.19 12.48
N ILE A 101 1.80 9.36 12.03
CA ILE A 101 2.19 8.11 12.69
C ILE A 101 3.33 8.39 13.67
N GLY A 102 4.35 9.14 13.24
CA GLY A 102 5.52 9.46 14.06
C GLY A 102 6.84 9.23 13.32
N GLY A 103 7.88 8.83 14.05
CA GLY A 103 9.18 8.48 13.51
C GLY A 103 9.25 7.01 13.09
N GLU A 104 10.46 6.48 13.00
CA GLU A 104 10.69 5.12 12.55
C GLU A 104 10.18 4.05 13.51
N VAL A 105 10.25 4.29 14.82
CA VAL A 105 9.78 3.36 15.86
C VAL A 105 8.27 3.23 15.79
N GLU A 106 7.57 4.35 15.68
CA GLU A 106 6.11 4.40 15.55
C GLU A 106 5.66 3.78 14.22
N LEU A 107 6.40 4.02 13.13
CA LEU A 107 6.13 3.36 11.85
C LEU A 107 6.22 1.83 11.97
N ARG A 108 7.28 1.30 12.60
CA ARG A 108 7.44 -0.16 12.75
C ARG A 108 6.32 -0.74 13.60
N ALA A 109 5.89 -0.04 14.66
CA ALA A 109 4.73 -0.44 15.46
C ALA A 109 3.45 -0.44 14.62
N PHE A 110 3.20 0.63 13.86
CA PHE A 110 2.04 0.76 12.97
C PHE A 110 1.99 -0.38 11.94
N LEU A 111 3.09 -0.67 11.24
CA LEU A 111 3.15 -1.76 10.26
C LEU A 111 2.92 -3.13 10.92
N ARG A 112 3.51 -3.35 12.10
CA ARG A 112 3.33 -4.59 12.86
C ARG A 112 1.87 -4.83 13.20
N ASP A 113 1.14 -3.81 13.63
CA ASP A 113 -0.29 -3.92 13.98
C ASP A 113 -1.15 -4.36 12.78
N PHE A 114 -0.79 -3.97 11.56
CA PHE A 114 -1.45 -4.47 10.35
C PHE A 114 -1.06 -5.91 10.01
N LEU A 115 0.22 -6.27 10.16
CA LEU A 115 0.72 -7.61 9.86
C LEU A 115 0.18 -8.68 10.82
N THR A 116 0.01 -8.36 12.10
CA THR A 116 -0.52 -9.30 13.11
C THR A 116 -2.00 -9.66 12.88
N GLN A 117 -2.77 -8.80 12.22
CA GLN A 117 -4.16 -9.07 11.85
C GLN A 117 -4.30 -10.10 10.72
N GLY A 118 -3.19 -10.48 10.07
CA GLY A 118 -3.09 -11.62 9.14
C GLY A 118 -3.68 -11.43 7.74
N LEU A 119 -4.52 -10.40 7.55
CA LEU A 119 -5.19 -10.08 6.28
C LEU A 119 -4.59 -8.87 5.56
N CYS A 120 -3.41 -8.40 5.99
CA CYS A 120 -2.71 -7.27 5.40
C CYS A 120 -1.54 -7.72 4.52
N GLU A 121 -1.41 -7.11 3.35
CA GLU A 121 -0.18 -7.16 2.54
C GLU A 121 0.51 -5.80 2.57
N VAL A 122 1.84 -5.79 2.62
CA VAL A 122 2.67 -4.58 2.67
C VAL A 122 3.61 -4.58 1.48
N PHE A 123 3.63 -3.47 0.75
CA PHE A 123 4.53 -3.22 -0.36
C PHE A 123 5.44 -2.05 -0.03
N LEU A 124 6.75 -2.23 -0.24
CA LEU A 124 7.75 -1.19 -0.11
C LEU A 124 7.86 -0.47 -1.45
N VAL A 125 7.72 0.85 -1.47
CA VAL A 125 7.95 1.65 -2.67
C VAL A 125 9.38 2.15 -2.64
N VAL A 126 10.20 1.68 -3.58
CA VAL A 126 11.64 1.96 -3.64
C VAL A 126 12.03 2.41 -5.05
N PRO A 127 13.14 3.15 -5.23
CA PRO A 127 13.73 3.32 -6.55
C PRO A 127 14.10 1.97 -7.17
N ARG A 128 13.99 1.84 -8.50
CA ARG A 128 14.29 0.58 -9.20
C ARG A 128 15.69 0.02 -8.89
N ALA A 129 16.70 0.88 -8.82
CA ALA A 129 18.07 0.47 -8.46
C ALA A 129 18.17 -0.13 -7.04
N VAL A 130 17.33 0.32 -6.09
CA VAL A 130 17.26 -0.23 -4.73
C VAL A 130 16.62 -1.62 -4.74
N GLU A 131 15.58 -1.83 -5.56
CA GLU A 131 15.00 -3.16 -5.75
C GLU A 131 16.05 -4.13 -6.33
N GLU A 132 16.74 -3.75 -7.41
CA GLU A 132 17.72 -4.59 -8.11
C GLU A 132 18.93 -4.96 -7.22
N SER A 133 19.39 -4.04 -6.36
CA SER A 133 20.49 -4.29 -5.42
C SER A 133 20.05 -4.97 -4.13
N GLY A 134 18.75 -4.98 -3.80
CA GLY A 134 18.24 -5.49 -2.54
C GLY A 134 18.55 -4.60 -1.33
N ALA A 135 18.97 -3.34 -1.53
CA ALA A 135 19.44 -2.44 -0.47
C ALA A 135 18.35 -1.95 0.51
N TRP A 136 17.10 -2.38 0.32
CA TRP A 136 15.98 -2.12 1.21
C TRP A 136 15.95 -3.05 2.45
N LEU A 137 16.84 -4.04 2.50
CA LEU A 137 17.02 -5.05 3.56
C LEU A 137 18.41 -5.02 4.19
#